data_AF-A0A2S5M1X4-F1
#
_entry.id   AF-A0A2S5M1X4-F1
#
_cell.length_a   1.000
_cell.length_b   1.000
_cell.length_c   1.000
_cell.angle_alpha   90.00
_cell.angle_beta   90.00
_cell.angle_gamma   90.00
#
_symmetry.space_group_name_H-M   'P 1'
#
loop_
_entity.id
_entity.type
_entity.pdbx_description
1 polymer ?
#
loop_
_entity_poly.entity_id
_entity_poly.type
_entity_poly.pdbx_seq_one_letter_code
_entity_poly.pdbx_strand_id
1 'polypeptide(L)'
;MIRFISLAALLLLWQIGAWLSDPRRLPGPAAVFEKIYEEAVTGALFSNLVITLARVVAAFALAMSFGAAIGYVMGRNRLADRLLDPWLVALLNLPALVVIVLAYVWA
;
A
#
# COMPACT_ATOMS: atom_id res chain seq x y z
N MET A 1 18.58 -22.95 13.67
CA MET A 1 18.88 -23.80 12.50
C MET A 1 17.74 -23.84 11.48
N ILE A 2 16.51 -24.22 11.87
CA ILE A 2 15.34 -24.33 10.97
C ILE A 2 15.05 -23.04 10.18
N ARG A 3 15.16 -21.86 10.83
CA ARG A 3 14.96 -20.55 10.16
C ARG A 3 15.94 -20.30 9.01
N PHE A 4 17.22 -20.63 9.19
CA PHE A 4 18.23 -20.47 8.15
C PHE A 4 18.00 -21.43 6.98
N ILE A 5 17.61 -22.68 7.27
CA ILE A 5 17.27 -23.67 6.25
C ILE A 5 16.06 -23.20 5.42
N SER A 6 15.03 -22.65 6.08
CA SER A 6 13.86 -22.11 5.38
C SER A 6 14.22 -20.94 4.46
N LEU A 7 15.07 -20.02 4.92
CA LEU A 7 15.54 -18.89 4.10
C LEU A 7 16.42 -19.36 2.93
N ALA A 8 17.32 -20.32 3.17
CA ALA A 8 18.16 -20.90 2.12
C ALA A 8 17.31 -21.64 1.08
N ALA A 9 16.31 -22.42 1.52
CA ALA A 9 15.36 -23.08 0.64
C ALA A 9 14.56 -22.08 -0.21
N LEU A 10 14.13 -20.96 0.38
CA LEU A 10 13.47 -19.88 -0.35
C LEU A 10 14.38 -19.29 -1.45
N LEU A 11 15.63 -18.97 -1.12
CA LEU A 11 16.59 -18.43 -2.09
C LEU A 11 16.90 -19.43 -3.20
N LEU A 12 17.03 -20.72 -2.87
CA LEU A 12 17.24 -21.78 -3.86
C LEU A 12 16.03 -21.93 -4.78
N LEU A 13 14.81 -21.97 -4.23
CA LEU A 13 13.58 -22.05 -5.02
C LEU A 13 13.41 -20.83 -5.92
N TRP A 14 13.72 -19.63 -5.43
CA TRP A 14 13.70 -18.41 -6.22
C TRP A 14 14.74 -18.47 -7.35
N GLN A 15 15.99 -18.85 -7.05
CA GLN A 15 17.04 -18.97 -8.05
C GLN A 15 16.70 -20.01 -9.13
N ILE A 16 16.14 -21.15 -8.74
CA ILE A 16 15.65 -22.18 -9.66
C ILE A 16 14.52 -21.61 -10.53
N GLY A 17 13.52 -20.97 -9.92
CA GLY A 17 12.43 -20.33 -10.65
C GLY A 17 12.91 -19.26 -11.64
N ALA A 18 13.95 -18.51 -11.29
CA ALA A 18 14.57 -17.51 -12.15
C ALA A 18 15.27 -18.14 -13.36
N TRP A 19 15.92 -19.29 -13.18
CA TRP A 19 16.54 -20.03 -14.30
C TRP A 19 15.52 -20.66 -15.25
N LEU A 20 14.36 -21.08 -14.73
CA LEU A 20 13.29 -21.66 -15.55
C LEU A 20 12.40 -20.60 -16.23
N SER A 21 12.57 -19.32 -15.87
CA SER A 21 11.76 -18.21 -16.38
C SER A 21 12.57 -17.29 -17.29
N ASP A 22 11.87 -16.42 -18.01
CA ASP A 22 12.50 -15.33 -18.74
C ASP A 22 13.12 -14.32 -17.73
N PRO A 23 14.40 -13.94 -17.87
CA PRO A 23 15.07 -12.98 -16.99
C PRO A 23 14.32 -11.65 -16.83
N ARG A 24 13.50 -11.25 -17.81
CA ARG A 24 12.67 -10.03 -17.72
C ARG A 24 11.45 -10.19 -16.83
N ARG A 25 10.94 -11.42 -16.69
CA ARG A 25 9.75 -11.73 -15.90
C ARG A 25 10.10 -12.07 -14.46
N LEU A 26 11.19 -12.82 -14.26
CA LEU A 26 11.62 -13.25 -12.93
C LEU A 26 13.14 -13.17 -12.82
N PRO A 27 13.70 -11.97 -12.53
CA PRO A 27 15.12 -11.82 -12.29
C PRO A 27 15.54 -12.62 -11.06
N GLY A 28 16.77 -13.14 -11.10
CA GLY A 28 17.35 -13.86 -9.98
C GLY A 28 17.63 -12.95 -8.77
N PRO A 29 17.79 -13.54 -7.57
CA PRO A 29 18.05 -12.81 -6.34
C PRO A 29 19.23 -11.84 -6.45
N ALA A 30 20.36 -12.26 -7.04
CA ALA A 30 21.54 -11.41 -7.18
C ALA A 30 21.26 -10.15 -8.02
N ALA A 31 20.57 -10.29 -9.16
CA ALA A 31 20.22 -9.17 -10.02
C ALA A 31 19.25 -8.18 -9.34
N VAL A 32 18.34 -8.70 -8.50
CA VAL A 32 17.46 -7.84 -7.70
C VAL A 32 18.25 -7.07 -6.64
N PHE A 33 19.19 -7.73 -5.94
CA PHE A 33 20.05 -7.05 -4.96
C PHE A 33 20.94 -5.98 -5.60
N GLU A 34 21.52 -6.27 -6.76
CA GLU A 34 22.33 -5.30 -7.52
C GLU A 34 21.48 -4.08 -7.91
N LYS A 35 20.27 -4.31 -8.42
CA LYS A 35 19.37 -3.21 -8.79
C LYS A 35 18.93 -2.38 -7.58
N ILE A 36 18.63 -3.02 -6.46
CA ILE A 36 18.31 -2.31 -5.20
C ILE A 36 19.50 -1.45 -4.77
N TYR A 37 20.72 -1.97 -4.84
CA TYR A 37 21.92 -1.24 -4.47
C TYR A 37 22.16 -0.04 -5.41
N GLU A 38 22.04 -0.22 -6.73
CA GLU A 38 22.13 0.87 -7.70
C GLU A 38 21.09 1.97 -7.43
N GLU A 39 19.82 1.61 -7.24
CA GLU A 39 18.74 2.56 -6.97
C GLU A 39 18.91 3.26 -5.61
N ALA A 40 19.50 2.57 -4.62
CA ALA A 40 19.85 3.16 -3.33
C ALA A 40 21.00 4.17 -3.44
N VAL A 41 22.07 3.84 -4.17
CA VAL A 41 23.24 4.72 -4.37
C VAL A 41 22.89 5.93 -5.23
N THR A 42 22.09 5.75 -6.28
CA THR A 42 21.59 6.84 -7.13
C THR A 42 20.56 7.72 -6.42
N GLY A 43 20.04 7.31 -5.26
CA GLY A 43 19.04 8.02 -4.48
C GLY A 43 17.61 7.90 -5.01
N ALA A 44 17.41 7.28 -6.18
CA ALA A 44 16.10 7.08 -6.79
C ALA A 44 15.18 6.19 -5.92
N LEU A 45 15.73 5.17 -5.25
CA LEU A 45 14.98 4.34 -4.30
C LEU A 45 14.40 5.19 -3.17
N PHE A 46 15.24 6.01 -2.54
CA PHE A 46 14.82 6.85 -1.43
C PHE A 46 13.85 7.96 -1.88
N SER A 47 14.08 8.55 -3.05
CA SER A 47 13.17 9.55 -3.62
C SER A 47 11.76 8.97 -3.84
N ASN A 48 11.66 7.81 -4.50
CA ASN A 48 10.38 7.14 -4.72
C ASN A 48 9.71 6.72 -3.40
N LEU A 49 10.49 6.25 -2.43
CA LEU A 49 9.99 5.90 -1.11
C LEU A 49 9.44 7.12 -0.37
N VAL A 50 10.14 8.24 -0.39
CA VAL A 50 9.67 9.49 0.24
C VAL A 50 8.41 10.00 -0.45
N ILE A 51 8.34 9.96 -1.78
CA ILE A 51 7.15 10.42 -2.52
C ILE A 51 5.93 9.53 -2.22
N THR A 52 6.12 8.21 -2.10
CA THR A 52 5.02 7.30 -1.72
C THR A 52 4.59 7.53 -0.27
N LEU A 53 5.53 7.62 0.69
CA LEU A 53 5.21 7.91 2.09
C LEU A 53 4.55 9.28 2.27
N ALA A 54 5.06 10.32 1.62
CA ALA A 54 4.50 11.67 1.70
C ALA A 54 3.03 11.70 1.22
N ARG A 55 2.73 10.99 0.13
CA ARG A 55 1.34 10.82 -0.35
C ARG A 55 0.46 10.12 0.67
N VAL A 56 0.94 9.03 1.28
CA VAL A 56 0.20 8.29 2.32
C VAL A 56 -0.07 9.17 3.52
N VAL A 57 0.94 9.88 4.03
CA VAL A 57 0.82 10.77 5.18
C VAL A 57 -0.16 11.91 4.88
N ALA A 58 -0.06 12.53 3.69
CA ALA A 58 -0.97 13.60 3.29
C ALA A 58 -2.42 13.10 3.19
N ALA A 59 -2.66 11.98 2.52
CA ALA A 59 -4.00 11.39 2.39
C ALA A 59 -4.56 11.00 3.76
N PHE A 60 -3.75 10.38 4.61
CA PHE A 60 -4.14 10.00 5.97
C PHE A 60 -4.47 11.23 6.82
N ALA A 61 -3.62 12.25 6.83
CA ALA A 61 -3.84 13.47 7.61
C ALA A 61 -5.13 14.18 7.19
N LEU A 62 -5.39 14.27 5.87
CA LEU A 62 -6.63 14.84 5.35
C LEU A 62 -7.84 13.98 5.78
N ALA A 63 -7.82 12.67 5.51
CA ALA A 63 -8.91 11.77 5.84
C ALA A 63 -9.20 11.74 7.35
N MET A 64 -8.16 11.69 8.19
CA MET A 64 -8.28 11.75 9.65
C MET A 64 -8.87 13.07 10.11
N SER A 65 -8.42 14.19 9.56
CA SER A 65 -8.94 15.53 9.94
C SER A 65 -10.42 15.67 9.60
N PHE A 66 -10.81 15.32 8.37
CA PHE A 66 -12.21 15.37 7.95
C PHE A 66 -13.08 14.36 8.71
N GLY A 67 -12.61 13.12 8.83
CA GLY A 67 -13.31 12.07 9.57
C GLY A 67 -13.51 12.41 11.05
N ALA A 68 -12.49 12.97 11.71
CA ALA A 68 -12.58 13.41 13.09
C ALA A 68 -13.54 14.61 13.25
N ALA A 69 -13.50 15.59 12.35
CA ALA A 69 -14.42 16.72 12.37
C ALA A 69 -15.88 16.28 12.19
N ILE A 70 -16.15 15.41 11.21
CA ILE A 70 -17.49 14.85 10.96
C ILE A 70 -17.94 14.02 12.16
N GLY A 71 -17.09 13.12 12.66
CA GLY A 71 -17.39 12.28 13.82
C GLY A 71 -17.65 13.09 15.09
N TYR A 72 -16.92 14.18 15.31
CA TYR A 72 -17.16 15.10 16.43
C TYR A 72 -18.55 15.76 16.34
N VAL A 73 -18.94 16.23 15.15
CA VAL A 73 -20.26 16.83 14.92
C VAL A 73 -21.39 15.82 15.14
N MET A 74 -21.22 14.59 14.65
CA MET A 74 -22.18 13.49 14.88
C MET A 74 -22.31 13.19 16.38
N GLY A 75 -21.20 13.09 17.11
CA GLY A 75 -21.22 12.85 18.55
C GLY A 75 -21.88 13.95 19.38
N ARG A 76 -21.87 15.20 18.89
CA ARG A 76 -22.46 16.34 19.62
C ARG A 76 -23.95 16.55 19.32
N ASN A 77 -24.41 16.24 18.10
CA ASN A 77 -25.76 16.55 17.63
C ASN A 77 -26.51 15.30 17.16
N ARG A 78 -27.57 14.93 17.88
CA ARG A 78 -28.45 13.78 17.57
C ARG A 78 -29.08 13.82 16.17
N LEU A 79 -29.31 15.01 15.61
CA LEU A 79 -29.85 15.14 14.25
C LEU A 79 -28.78 14.86 13.18
N ALA A 80 -27.56 15.36 13.39
CA ALA A 80 -26.44 15.09 12.49
C ALA A 80 -26.05 13.60 12.50
N ASP A 81 -26.05 13.00 13.69
CA ASP A 81 -25.84 11.57 13.88
C ASP A 81 -26.81 10.73 13.04
N ARG A 82 -28.13 10.93 13.19
CA ARG A 82 -29.15 10.17 12.45
C ARG A 82 -29.10 10.36 10.93
N LEU A 83 -28.69 11.54 10.45
CA LEU A 83 -28.60 11.81 9.02
C LEU A 83 -27.36 11.18 8.38
N LEU A 84 -26.23 11.17 9.09
CA LEU A 84 -24.95 10.70 8.57
C LEU A 84 -24.67 9.22 8.86
N ASP A 85 -25.32 8.63 9.86
CA ASP A 85 -25.13 7.23 10.26
C ASP A 85 -25.31 6.23 9.09
N PRO A 86 -26.36 6.30 8.25
CA PRO A 86 -26.49 5.38 7.10
C PRO A 86 -25.34 5.52 6.09
N TRP A 87 -24.88 6.75 5.85
CA TRP A 87 -23.77 7.03 4.95
C TRP A 87 -22.44 6.53 5.52
N LEU A 88 -22.23 6.73 6.82
CA LEU A 88 -21.05 6.27 7.54
C LEU A 88 -20.94 4.74 7.48
N VAL A 89 -22.03 4.03 7.79
CA VAL A 89 -22.07 2.56 7.73
C VAL A 89 -21.84 2.07 6.30
N ALA A 90 -22.47 2.68 5.30
CA ALA A 90 -22.28 2.29 3.90
C ALA A 90 -20.82 2.47 3.46
N LEU A 91 -20.20 3.62 3.74
CA LEU A 91 -18.80 3.90 3.36
C LEU A 91 -17.78 3.04 4.11
N LEU A 92 -18.06 2.66 5.36
CA LEU A 92 -17.19 1.76 6.13
C LEU A 92 -17.23 0.31 5.63
N ASN A 93 -18.37 -0.14 5.10
CA ASN A 93 -18.54 -1.52 4.62
C ASN A 93 -18.27 -1.67 3.13
N LEU A 94 -18.20 -0.57 2.37
CA LEU A 94 -17.83 -0.62 0.97
C LEU A 94 -16.37 -1.08 0.80
N PRO A 95 -16.09 -2.10 -0.01
CA PRO A 95 -14.72 -2.52 -0.27
C PRO A 95 -13.93 -1.39 -0.92
N ALA A 96 -12.73 -1.12 -0.41
CA ALA A 96 -11.84 -0.08 -0.96
C ALA A 96 -11.59 -0.28 -2.47
N LEU A 97 -11.55 -1.54 -2.94
CA LEU A 97 -11.40 -1.87 -4.36
C LEU A 97 -12.52 -1.29 -5.24
N VAL A 98 -13.77 -1.29 -4.76
CA VAL A 98 -14.91 -0.73 -5.51
C VAL A 98 -14.75 0.78 -5.68
N VAL A 99 -14.38 1.47 -4.60
CA VAL A 99 -14.14 2.93 -4.60
C VAL A 99 -13.00 3.29 -5.55
N ILE A 100 -11.90 2.54 -5.52
CA ILE A 100 -10.75 2.75 -6.42
C ILE A 100 -11.16 2.57 -7.89
N VAL A 101 -11.92 1.54 -8.23
CA VAL A 101 -12.38 1.31 -9.61
C VAL A 101 -13.27 2.45 -10.09
N LEU A 102 -14.23 2.91 -9.28
CA LEU A 102 -15.10 4.03 -9.64
C LEU A 102 -14.30 5.34 -9.82
N ALA A 103 -13.31 5.59 -8.96
CA ALA A 103 -12.44 6.75 -9.08
C ALA A 103 -11.60 6.72 -10.37
N TYR A 104 -11.15 5.54 -10.81
CA TYR A 104 -10.34 5.39 -12.01
C TYR A 104 -11.15 5.52 -13.31
N VAL A 105 -12.40 5.05 -13.33
CA VAL A 105 -13.28 5.14 -14.52
C VAL A 105 -13.67 6.58 -14.84
N TRP A 106 -13.76 7.43 -13.82
CA TRP A 106 -14.21 8.82 -13.94
C TRP A 106 -13.07 9.85 -13.91
N ALA A 107 -11.82 9.42 -13.77
CA ALA A 107 -10.61 10.23 -13.90
C ALA A 107 -10.06 10.19 -15.33
#